data_AF-Q1NEB5-F1
#
_entry.id   AF-Q1NEB5-F1
#
_cell.length_a   1.000
_cell.length_b   1.000
_cell.length_c   1.000
_cell.angle_alpha   90.00
_cell.angle_beta   90.00
_cell.angle_gamma   90.00
#
_symmetry.space_group_name_H-M   'P 1'
#
loop_
_entity.id
_entity.type
_entity.pdbx_description
1 polymer ?
#
loop_
_entity_poly.entity_id
_entity_poly.type
_entity_poly.pdbx_seq_one_letter_code
_entity_poly.pdbx_strand_id
1 'polypeptide(L)'
;MSFSEKDRKLQSKTGNSFPSPQPNEPLAAAIAAALKAEFGNTPSAHKTVAQLTRSNERAVRNWFEGKNSPSGENLVILMRHSDLVLRTMLSLADRQDLVLAIGLASLRRQLVDAVAAIDGLPLAPD
;
A
#
# COMPACT_ATOMS: atom_id res chain seq x y z
N MET A 1 36.57 22.67 26.43
CA MET A 1 37.25 22.70 25.12
C MET A 1 36.19 22.57 24.03
N SER A 2 35.95 23.61 23.25
CA SER A 2 34.99 23.60 22.14
C SER A 2 35.69 23.14 20.87
N PHE A 3 35.09 22.19 20.14
CA PHE A 3 35.54 21.81 18.80
C PHE A 3 35.47 23.02 17.85
N SER A 4 36.46 23.15 16.96
CA SER A 4 36.54 24.23 15.98
C SER A 4 35.57 23.96 14.83
N GLU A 5 35.15 25.02 14.14
CA GLU A 5 34.25 24.95 12.97
C GLU A 5 34.81 24.03 11.84
N LYS A 6 36.13 23.84 11.81
CA LYS A 6 36.82 22.92 10.89
C LYS A 6 36.61 21.44 11.22
N ASP A 7 36.36 21.10 12.49
CA ASP A 7 36.16 19.71 12.93
C ASP A 7 34.79 19.16 12.49
N ARG A 8 33.83 20.04 12.15
CA ARG A 8 32.49 19.67 11.66
C ARG A 8 32.45 19.27 10.18
N LYS A 9 33.55 19.39 9.44
CA LYS A 9 33.62 19.13 7.99
C LYS A 9 34.32 17.83 7.60
N LEU A 10 34.49 16.90 8.53
CA LEU A 10 34.94 15.54 8.23
C LEU A 10 33.75 14.66 7.81
N GLN A 11 33.20 14.90 6.62
CA GLN A 11 32.31 13.93 5.99
C GLN A 11 33.16 12.93 5.22
N SER A 12 33.01 11.63 5.54
CA SER A 12 33.59 10.56 4.74
C SER A 12 33.10 10.68 3.30
N LYS A 13 33.99 10.54 2.32
CA LYS A 13 33.61 10.51 0.90
C LYS A 13 32.52 9.46 0.71
N THR A 14 31.45 9.80 -0.01
CA THR A 14 30.37 8.87 -0.34
C THR A 14 30.99 7.61 -0.95
N GLY A 15 30.79 6.46 -0.29
CA GLY A 15 31.25 5.17 -0.78
C GLY A 15 30.60 4.82 -2.12
N ASN A 16 31.09 3.77 -2.77
CA ASN A 16 30.56 3.31 -4.05
C ASN A 16 29.04 3.14 -3.97
N SER A 17 28.32 3.73 -4.93
CA SER A 17 26.88 3.51 -5.06
C SER A 17 26.63 2.01 -5.25
N PHE A 18 25.76 1.46 -4.41
CA PHE A 18 25.34 0.08 -4.56
C PHE A 18 24.63 -0.09 -5.91
N PRO A 19 24.85 -1.20 -6.63
CA PRO A 19 24.14 -1.48 -7.87
C PRO A 19 22.63 -1.40 -7.60
N SER A 20 21.93 -0.54 -8.37
CA SER A 20 20.48 -0.47 -8.29
C SER A 20 19.91 -1.82 -8.68
N PRO A 21 19.00 -2.42 -7.88
CA PRO A 21 18.29 -3.61 -8.31
C PRO A 21 17.59 -3.37 -9.66
N GLN A 22 17.41 -4.45 -10.41
CA GLN A 22 16.78 -4.61 -11.74
C GLN A 22 15.60 -3.65 -12.03
N PRO A 23 15.24 -3.39 -13.32
CA PRO A 23 14.18 -2.46 -13.75
C PRO A 23 12.76 -2.95 -13.44
N ASN A 24 12.57 -3.70 -12.36
CA ASN A 24 11.26 -3.99 -11.82
C ASN A 24 10.68 -2.69 -11.26
N GLU A 25 9.37 -2.51 -11.38
CA GLU A 25 8.70 -1.36 -10.76
C GLU A 25 9.06 -1.33 -9.26
N PRO A 26 9.63 -0.23 -8.75
CA PRO A 26 10.03 -0.18 -7.36
C PRO A 26 8.80 -0.41 -6.50
N LEU A 27 8.90 -1.30 -5.50
CA LEU A 27 7.81 -1.66 -4.59
C LEU A 27 7.02 -0.43 -4.10
N ALA A 28 7.73 0.66 -3.82
CA ALA A 28 7.11 1.92 -3.40
C ALA A 28 6.12 2.49 -4.43
N ALA A 29 6.44 2.45 -5.72
CA ALA A 29 5.58 2.95 -6.79
C ALA A 29 4.34 2.07 -6.99
N ALA A 30 4.53 0.74 -7.02
CA ALA A 30 3.43 -0.20 -7.16
C ALA A 30 2.43 -0.10 -5.98
N ILE A 31 2.95 0.00 -4.75
CA ILE A 31 2.12 0.19 -3.56
C ILE A 31 1.45 1.57 -3.57
N ALA A 32 2.14 2.62 -4.03
CA ALA A 32 1.53 3.95 -4.17
C ALA A 32 0.34 3.94 -5.14
N ALA A 33 0.48 3.23 -6.26
CA ALA A 33 -0.59 3.08 -7.24
C ALA A 33 -1.79 2.33 -6.66
N ALA A 34 -1.55 1.21 -5.96
CA ALA A 34 -2.59 0.45 -5.28
C ALA A 34 -3.33 1.28 -4.22
N LEU A 35 -2.59 1.99 -3.37
CA LEU A 35 -3.18 2.85 -2.33
C LEU A 35 -4.06 3.96 -2.92
N LYS A 36 -3.61 4.61 -4.01
CA LYS A 36 -4.39 5.64 -4.69
C LYS A 36 -5.65 5.08 -5.36
N ALA A 37 -5.56 3.90 -5.95
CA ALA A 37 -6.70 3.27 -6.61
C ALA A 37 -7.78 2.84 -5.61
N GLU A 38 -7.39 2.42 -4.41
CA GLU A 38 -8.34 1.90 -3.42
C GLU A 38 -8.87 2.95 -2.45
N PHE A 39 -8.00 3.81 -1.93
CA PHE A 39 -8.38 4.81 -0.92
C PHE A 39 -8.58 6.21 -1.53
N GLY A 40 -8.19 6.41 -2.79
CA GLY A 40 -8.13 7.73 -3.43
C GLY A 40 -6.85 8.50 -3.08
N ASN A 41 -6.71 9.72 -3.58
CA ASN A 41 -5.53 10.57 -3.37
C ASN A 41 -5.88 11.86 -2.61
N THR A 42 -6.69 11.73 -1.57
CA THR A 42 -7.16 12.87 -0.75
C THR A 42 -6.47 12.89 0.62
N PRO A 43 -6.45 14.04 1.31
CA PRO A 43 -5.96 14.09 2.70
C PRO A 43 -6.74 13.18 3.64
N SER A 44 -8.03 12.94 3.39
CA SER A 44 -8.83 11.99 4.18
C SER A 44 -8.33 10.56 3.97
N ALA A 45 -8.00 10.16 2.75
CA ALA A 45 -7.41 8.85 2.45
C ALA A 45 -6.11 8.62 3.23
N HIS A 46 -5.22 9.63 3.25
CA HIS A 46 -3.98 9.56 4.02
C HIS A 46 -4.24 9.37 5.52
N LYS A 47 -5.23 10.07 6.08
CA LYS A 47 -5.61 9.92 7.50
C LYS A 47 -6.20 8.55 7.80
N THR A 48 -7.06 8.03 6.93
CA THR A 48 -7.63 6.68 7.05
C THR A 48 -6.52 5.64 7.09
N VAL A 49 -5.57 5.70 6.14
CA VAL A 49 -4.45 4.76 6.10
C VAL A 49 -3.53 4.93 7.32
N ALA A 50 -3.24 6.16 7.75
CA ALA A 50 -2.46 6.43 8.96
C ALA A 50 -3.09 5.83 10.22
N GLN A 51 -4.43 5.92 10.34
CA GLN A 51 -5.17 5.32 11.44
C GLN A 51 -5.15 3.79 11.38
N LEU A 52 -5.34 3.20 10.20
CA LEU A 52 -5.30 1.74 10.00
C LEU A 52 -3.94 1.17 10.39
N THR A 53 -2.86 1.78 9.91
CA THR A 53 -1.49 1.28 10.13
C THR A 53 -0.84 1.84 11.39
N ARG A 54 -1.55 2.67 12.17
CA ARG A 54 -1.02 3.42 13.33
C ARG A 54 0.31 4.13 13.03
N SER A 55 0.46 4.61 11.79
CA SER A 55 1.66 5.25 11.30
C SER A 55 1.52 6.75 11.28
N ASN A 56 2.65 7.47 11.28
CA ASN A 56 2.59 8.92 11.15
C ASN A 56 2.15 9.34 9.75
N GLU A 57 1.42 10.45 9.65
CA GLU A 57 0.82 10.91 8.38
C GLU A 57 1.87 11.29 7.32
N ARG A 58 3.07 11.71 7.74
CA ARG A 58 4.19 12.00 6.83
C ARG A 58 4.70 10.73 6.13
N ALA A 59 4.80 9.62 6.86
CA ALA A 59 5.22 8.34 6.33
C ALA A 59 4.19 7.83 5.33
N VAL A 60 2.90 7.88 5.69
CA VAL A 60 1.81 7.52 4.78
C VAL A 60 1.84 8.38 3.51
N ARG A 61 2.00 9.69 3.64
CA ARG A 61 2.15 10.57 2.47
C ARG A 61 3.32 10.15 1.58
N ASN A 62 4.47 9.81 2.16
CA ASN A 62 5.60 9.31 1.40
C ASN A 62 5.29 7.99 0.68
N TRP A 63 4.43 7.13 1.24
CA TRP A 63 3.96 5.90 0.58
C TRP A 63 3.04 6.22 -0.59
N PHE A 64 2.07 7.13 -0.42
CA PHE A 64 1.21 7.58 -1.52
C PHE A 64 1.99 8.30 -2.63
N GLU A 65 3.08 8.99 -2.29
CA GLU A 65 3.98 9.63 -3.25
C GLU A 65 4.99 8.66 -3.89
N GLY A 66 5.04 7.40 -3.44
CA GLY A 66 6.01 6.40 -3.93
C GLY A 66 7.47 6.70 -3.54
N LYS A 67 7.69 7.62 -2.59
CA LYS A 67 9.04 8.01 -2.14
C LYS A 67 9.70 6.92 -1.30
N ASN A 68 8.91 6.25 -0.45
CA ASN A 68 9.35 5.15 0.41
C ASN A 68 8.33 4.02 0.37
N SER A 69 8.77 2.78 0.56
CA SER A 69 7.85 1.66 0.79
C SER A 69 7.39 1.63 2.25
N PRO A 70 6.17 1.13 2.55
CA PRO A 70 5.80 0.76 3.90
C PRO A 70 6.78 -0.26 4.49
N SER A 71 6.95 -0.25 5.82
CA SER A 71 7.65 -1.35 6.50
C SER A 71 6.87 -2.66 6.32
N GLY A 72 7.54 -3.81 6.50
CA GLY A 72 6.89 -5.11 6.40
C GLY A 72 5.64 -5.24 7.30
N GLU A 73 5.72 -4.73 8.52
CA GLU A 73 4.58 -4.69 9.47
C GLU A 73 3.40 -3.88 8.91
N ASN A 74 3.67 -2.67 8.40
CA ASN A 74 2.64 -1.81 7.82
C ASN A 74 2.06 -2.41 6.55
N LEU A 75 2.89 -3.07 5.73
CA LEU A 75 2.45 -3.75 4.52
C LEU A 75 1.51 -4.92 4.85
N VAL A 76 1.79 -5.69 5.90
CA VAL A 76 0.89 -6.75 6.37
C VAL A 76 -0.44 -6.18 6.83
N ILE A 77 -0.45 -5.05 7.55
CA ILE A 77 -1.69 -4.38 7.96
C ILE A 77 -2.48 -3.94 6.72
N LEU A 78 -1.82 -3.29 5.76
CA LEU A 78 -2.46 -2.87 4.51
C LEU A 78 -3.08 -4.07 3.79
N MET A 79 -2.34 -5.15 3.56
CA MET A 79 -2.86 -6.36 2.90
C MET A 79 -4.03 -7.03 3.62
N ARG A 80 -4.19 -6.83 4.94
CA ARG A 80 -5.37 -7.32 5.68
C ARG A 80 -6.63 -6.51 5.44
N HIS A 81 -6.47 -5.23 5.12
CA HIS A 81 -7.58 -4.29 4.91
C HIS A 81 -7.82 -3.99 3.43
N SER A 82 -6.96 -4.49 2.55
CA SER A 82 -6.95 -4.14 1.14
C SER A 82 -6.61 -5.35 0.27
N ASP A 83 -7.62 -5.80 -0.49
CA ASP A 83 -7.45 -6.85 -1.50
C ASP A 83 -6.54 -6.35 -2.64
N LEU A 84 -6.56 -5.06 -2.96
CA LEU A 84 -5.79 -4.51 -4.08
C LEU A 84 -4.29 -4.46 -3.76
N VAL A 85 -3.91 -4.08 -2.54
CA VAL A 85 -2.51 -4.11 -2.08
C VAL A 85 -2.02 -5.55 -2.01
N LEU A 86 -2.84 -6.49 -1.51
CA LEU A 86 -2.49 -7.91 -1.50
C LEU A 86 -2.25 -8.46 -2.91
N ARG A 87 -3.15 -8.16 -3.87
CA ARG A 87 -2.98 -8.57 -5.27
C ARG A 87 -1.73 -7.97 -5.90
N THR A 88 -1.44 -6.71 -5.60
CA THR A 88 -0.24 -6.02 -6.10
C THR A 88 1.03 -6.73 -5.60
N MET A 89 1.09 -7.09 -4.32
CA MET A 89 2.20 -7.85 -3.76
C MET A 89 2.37 -9.23 -4.38
N LEU A 90 1.27 -9.95 -4.60
CA LEU A 90 1.32 -11.27 -5.24
C LEU A 90 1.74 -11.17 -6.72
N SER A 91 1.31 -10.13 -7.43
CA SER A 91 1.74 -9.84 -8.80
C SER A 91 3.24 -9.57 -8.87
N LEU A 92 3.77 -8.73 -7.97
CA LEU A 92 5.21 -8.46 -7.86
C LEU A 92 6.02 -9.71 -7.47
N ALA A 93 5.40 -10.65 -6.76
CA ALA A 93 6.00 -11.94 -6.42
C ALA A 93 5.83 -13.00 -7.52
N ASP A 94 5.28 -12.65 -8.68
CA ASP A 94 4.97 -13.55 -9.80
C ASP A 94 4.06 -14.73 -9.40
N ARG A 95 3.13 -14.48 -8.47
CA ARG A 95 2.14 -15.44 -7.97
C ARG A 95 0.74 -15.15 -8.51
N GLN A 96 0.64 -15.11 -9.84
CA GLN A 96 -0.63 -14.80 -10.53
C GLN A 96 -1.74 -15.81 -10.24
N ASP A 97 -1.39 -17.06 -9.95
CA ASP A 97 -2.30 -18.12 -9.51
C ASP A 97 -3.13 -17.69 -8.29
N LEU A 98 -2.48 -17.06 -7.31
CA LEU A 98 -3.12 -16.61 -6.07
C LEU A 98 -3.95 -15.33 -6.28
N VAL A 99 -3.57 -14.48 -7.23
CA VAL A 99 -4.33 -13.27 -7.59
C VAL A 99 -5.72 -13.64 -8.12
N LEU A 100 -5.81 -14.67 -8.97
CA LEU A 100 -7.09 -15.18 -9.49
C LEU A 100 -7.98 -15.74 -8.38
N ALA A 101 -7.40 -16.50 -7.45
CA ALA A 101 -8.13 -17.07 -6.32
C ALA A 101 -8.76 -15.99 -5.42
N ILE A 102 -8.01 -14.92 -5.12
CA ILE A 102 -8.53 -13.76 -4.37
C ILE A 102 -9.63 -13.04 -5.17
N GLY A 103 -9.43 -12.91 -6.49
CA GLY A 103 -10.44 -12.48 -7.47
C GLY A 103 -11.80 -13.13 -7.25
N LEU A 104 -11.81 -14.45 -7.34
CA LEU A 104 -13.00 -15.28 -7.22
C LEU A 104 -13.63 -15.20 -5.83
N ALA A 105 -12.82 -15.19 -4.76
CA ALA A 105 -13.32 -15.07 -3.40
C ALA A 105 -14.05 -13.74 -3.16
N SER A 106 -13.48 -12.64 -3.67
CA SER A 106 -14.06 -11.29 -3.58
C SER A 106 -15.35 -11.19 -4.41
N LEU A 107 -15.34 -11.70 -5.65
CA LEU A 107 -16.53 -11.77 -6.50
C LEU A 107 -17.66 -12.58 -5.85
N ARG A 108 -17.33 -13.74 -5.26
CA ARG A 108 -18.31 -14.55 -4.53
C ARG A 108 -18.95 -13.77 -3.38
N ARG A 109 -18.15 -13.01 -2.63
CA ARG A 109 -18.67 -12.19 -1.52
C ARG A 109 -19.62 -11.11 -2.04
N GLN A 110 -19.23 -10.38 -3.08
CA GLN A 110 -20.08 -9.37 -3.72
C GLN A 110 -21.40 -9.96 -4.25
N LEU A 111 -21.37 -11.15 -4.86
CA LEU A 111 -22.57 -11.82 -5.34
C LEU A 111 -23.48 -12.24 -4.18
N VAL A 112 -22.92 -12.75 -3.08
CA VAL A 112 -23.70 -13.08 -1.87
C VAL A 112 -24.37 -11.84 -1.30
N ASP A 113 -23.64 -10.73 -1.19
CA ASP A 113 -24.17 -9.46 -0.68
C ASP A 113 -25.28 -8.91 -1.59
N ALA A 114 -25.10 -9.02 -2.91
CA ALA A 114 -26.10 -8.60 -3.90
C ALA A 114 -27.38 -9.45 -3.84
N VAL A 115 -27.26 -10.76 -3.72
CA VAL A 115 -28.43 -11.66 -3.55
C VAL A 115 -29.17 -11.34 -2.26
N ALA A 116 -28.46 -11.17 -1.14
CA ALA A 116 -29.08 -10.79 0.13
C ALA A 116 -29.81 -9.45 0.05
N ALA A 117 -29.28 -8.49 -0.72
CA ALA A 117 -29.95 -7.21 -0.97
C ALA A 117 -31.23 -7.38 -1.80
N ILE A 118 -31.24 -8.27 -2.80
CA ILE A 118 -32.43 -8.58 -3.61
C ILE A 118 -33.50 -9.26 -2.75
N ASP A 119 -33.12 -10.27 -1.97
CA ASP A 119 -34.06 -11.01 -1.11
C ASP A 119 -34.65 -10.14 0.01
N GLY A 120 -33.94 -9.08 0.41
CA GLY A 120 -34.40 -8.10 1.40
C GLY A 120 -35.35 -7.03 0.85
N LEU A 121 -35.63 -7.00 -0.46
CA LEU A 121 -36.55 -6.03 -1.04
C LEU A 121 -38.01 -6.36 -0.64
N PRO A 122 -38.79 -5.37 -0.19
CA PRO A 122 -40.22 -5.59 0.04
C PRO A 122 -40.91 -5.96 -1.27
N LEU A 123 -41.74 -7.01 -1.25
CA LEU A 123 -42.59 -7.36 -2.38
C LEU A 123 -43.45 -6.15 -2.75
N ALA A 124 -43.41 -5.75 -4.02
CA ALA A 124 -44.25 -4.67 -4.52
C ALA A 124 -45.73 -5.02 -4.25
N PRO A 125 -46.56 -4.06 -3.81
CA PRO A 125 -47.98 -4.32 -3.64
C PRO A 125 -48.62 -4.59 -5.01
N ASP A 126 -49.39 -5.69 -5.08
CA ASP A 126 -50.24 -6.08 -6.22
C ASP A 126 -51.31 -5.02 -6.55
#